data_AF-A0A0P9U5Q6-F1
#
_entry.id   AF-A0A0P9U5Q6-F1
#
_cell.length_a   1.000
_cell.length_b   1.000
_cell.length_c   1.000
_cell.angle_alpha   90.00
_cell.angle_beta   90.00
_cell.angle_gamma   90.00
#
_symmetry.space_group_name_H-M   'P 1'
#
loop_
_entity.id
_entity.type
_entity.pdbx_description
1 polymer ?
#
loop_
_entity_poly.entity_id
_entity_poly.type
_entity_poly.pdbx_seq_one_letter_code
_entity_poly.pdbx_strand_id
1 'polypeptide(L)'
;MAFDAFIQIADIPGEALDEKYSKWIEITGYNFGVNQSTSATASSSGGASSGRTTMTNFTFTKYLDSASCKLMEASCAGQHLKEVKLVLCRAGTDKLKYYEVVLEEVIIADYTQSASAGIPIEIVQLNYGRIKTTYTLQKRVDGTAGGNVTGGWDRINNKKYSWHDHGRSTILHQLQNTDLRFFERQPCAAKECQSQIRRPQFPHLGRRRTGR
;
A
#
# COMPACT_ATOMS: atom_id res chain seq x y z
N MET A 1 26.34 -7.32 -5.08
CA MET A 1 25.72 -6.08 -5.61
C MET A 1 24.96 -5.44 -4.48
N ALA A 2 25.21 -4.17 -4.19
CA ALA A 2 24.37 -3.39 -3.27
C ALA A 2 23.01 -3.13 -3.94
N PHE A 3 21.93 -3.07 -3.15
CA PHE A 3 20.62 -2.64 -3.62
C PHE A 3 20.43 -1.17 -3.30
N ASP A 4 19.69 -0.44 -4.13
CA ASP A 4 19.31 0.94 -3.85
C ASP A 4 17.98 0.92 -3.10
N ALA A 5 17.96 1.47 -1.89
CA ALA A 5 16.76 1.55 -1.08
C ALA A 5 16.51 2.97 -0.58
N PHE A 6 15.27 3.40 -0.70
CA PHE A 6 14.81 4.73 -0.33
C PHE A 6 13.60 4.59 0.59
N ILE A 7 13.54 5.41 1.63
CA ILE A 7 12.41 5.49 2.54
C ILE A 7 11.85 6.92 2.56
N GLN A 8 10.53 7.02 2.47
CA GLN A 8 9.78 8.26 2.59
C GLN A 8 9.02 8.26 3.89
N ILE A 9 9.19 9.34 4.66
CA ILE A 9 8.44 9.62 5.87
C ILE A 9 7.83 11.01 5.71
N ALA A 10 6.53 11.14 5.98
CA ALA A 10 5.85 12.44 5.91
C ALA A 10 6.56 13.47 6.82
N ASP A 11 6.69 14.71 6.35
CA ASP A 11 7.30 15.85 7.06
C ASP A 11 8.82 15.75 7.36
N ILE A 12 9.45 14.63 7.02
CA ILE A 12 10.88 14.36 7.19
C ILE A 12 11.54 14.15 5.81
N PRO A 13 11.99 15.23 5.15
CA PRO A 13 12.74 15.12 3.90
C PRO A 13 14.16 14.61 4.16
N GLY A 14 14.65 13.75 3.28
CA GLY A 14 16.06 13.32 3.23
C GLY A 14 16.84 14.01 2.11
N GLU A 15 18.01 13.46 1.81
CA GLU A 15 19.00 14.06 0.88
C GLU A 15 19.20 13.28 -0.43
N ALA A 16 18.34 12.29 -0.72
CA ALA A 16 18.47 11.51 -1.95
C ALA A 16 18.45 12.41 -3.19
N LEU A 17 19.48 12.25 -4.03
CA LEU A 17 19.67 13.00 -5.28
C LEU A 17 19.06 12.30 -6.50
N ASP A 18 18.38 11.18 -6.28
CA ASP A 18 17.73 10.40 -7.34
C ASP A 18 16.59 11.19 -8.01
N GLU A 19 16.46 11.09 -9.33
CA GLU A 19 15.39 11.79 -10.07
C GLU A 19 13.99 11.31 -9.67
N LYS A 20 13.82 10.02 -9.35
CA LYS A 20 12.52 9.42 -9.00
C LYS A 20 12.22 9.50 -7.51
N TYR A 21 13.26 9.44 -6.68
CA TYR A 21 13.15 9.43 -5.22
C TYR A 21 13.83 10.67 -4.60
N SER A 22 13.71 11.81 -5.25
CA SER A 22 14.30 13.07 -4.77
C SER A 22 13.78 13.44 -3.39
N LYS A 23 14.68 13.81 -2.48
CA LYS A 23 14.39 14.17 -1.08
C LYS A 23 13.85 13.02 -0.22
N TRP A 24 14.01 11.78 -0.67
CA TRP A 24 13.79 10.61 0.19
C TRP A 24 15.05 10.37 1.02
N ILE A 25 14.92 9.53 2.04
CA ILE A 25 16.03 9.11 2.88
C ILE A 25 16.65 7.86 2.25
N GLU A 26 17.95 7.89 2.01
CA GLU A 26 18.69 6.73 1.52
C GLU A 26 18.98 5.78 2.69
N ILE A 27 18.72 4.49 2.51
CA ILE A 27 18.97 3.48 3.54
C ILE A 27 19.94 2.42 3.04
N THR A 28 20.75 1.91 3.96
CA THR A 28 21.75 0.86 3.69
C THR A 28 21.21 -0.53 4.02
N GLY A 29 20.18 -0.62 4.86
CA GLY A 29 19.60 -1.89 5.28
C GLY A 29 18.23 -1.73 5.91
N TYR A 30 17.44 -2.79 5.89
CA TYR A 30 16.21 -2.90 6.66
C TYR A 30 15.95 -4.35 7.09
N ASN A 31 15.16 -4.51 8.14
CA ASN A 31 14.71 -5.81 8.64
C ASN A 31 13.33 -5.68 9.28
N PHE A 32 12.47 -6.65 9.02
CA PHE A 32 11.22 -6.87 9.75
C PHE A 32 10.87 -8.35 9.66
N GLY A 33 10.11 -8.83 10.64
CA GLY A 33 9.78 -10.23 10.78
C GLY A 33 8.37 -10.45 11.30
N VAL A 34 7.89 -11.66 11.09
CA VAL A 34 6.58 -12.12 11.52
C VAL A 34 6.77 -13.47 12.19
N ASN A 35 6.35 -13.59 13.44
CA ASN A 35 6.41 -14.82 14.21
C ASN A 35 4.99 -15.30 14.50
N GLN A 36 4.72 -16.56 14.15
CA GLN A 36 3.50 -17.23 14.54
C GLN A 36 3.80 -18.21 15.68
N SER A 37 3.15 -18.01 16.82
CA SER A 37 3.26 -18.92 17.96
C SER A 37 2.46 -20.19 17.67
N THR A 38 3.12 -21.20 17.12
CA THR A 38 2.55 -22.53 16.92
C THR A 38 2.66 -23.36 18.20
N SER A 39 1.54 -23.85 18.73
CA SER A 39 1.57 -24.80 19.87
C SER A 39 2.10 -26.16 19.41
N ALA A 40 3.06 -26.74 20.14
CA ALA A 40 3.64 -28.06 19.86
C ALA A 40 2.73 -29.23 20.25
N THR A 41 1.66 -29.00 21.01
CA THR A 41 0.61 -30.00 21.26
C THR A 41 -0.40 -29.98 20.11
N ALA A 42 0.00 -30.52 18.97
CA ALA A 42 -0.94 -30.96 17.95
C ALA A 42 -1.74 -32.14 18.52
N SER A 43 -2.93 -31.86 19.05
CA SER A 43 -3.89 -32.91 19.32
C SER A 43 -4.21 -33.63 18.02
N SER A 44 -4.41 -34.94 18.11
CA SER A 44 -4.70 -35.88 17.02
C SER A 44 -5.98 -35.56 16.20
N SER A 45 -6.63 -34.41 16.45
CA SER A 45 -7.87 -33.95 15.82
C SER A 45 -7.71 -32.79 14.82
N GLY A 46 -6.49 -32.43 14.43
CA GLY A 46 -6.24 -31.49 13.33
C GLY A 46 -6.40 -30.01 13.69
N GLY A 47 -5.35 -29.24 13.40
CA GLY A 47 -5.36 -27.78 13.46
C GLY A 47 -4.72 -27.18 14.72
N ALA A 48 -3.42 -27.41 14.94
CA ALA A 48 -2.67 -26.62 15.90
C ALA A 48 -2.39 -25.22 15.34
N SER A 49 -3.16 -24.21 15.74
CA SER A 49 -2.67 -22.84 15.90
C SER A 49 -3.66 -22.00 16.72
N SER A 50 -3.32 -21.68 17.97
CA SER A 50 -4.11 -20.80 18.84
C SER A 50 -3.40 -19.45 19.12
N GLY A 51 -2.24 -19.19 18.53
CA GLY A 51 -1.45 -17.98 18.77
C GLY A 51 -1.81 -16.82 17.84
N ARG A 52 -1.92 -15.59 18.38
CA ARG A 52 -1.92 -14.38 17.54
C ARG A 52 -0.53 -14.16 16.94
N THR A 53 -0.48 -13.73 15.68
CA THR A 53 0.79 -13.42 15.02
C THR A 53 1.44 -12.23 15.71
N THR A 54 2.72 -12.34 16.05
CA THR A 54 3.51 -11.21 16.53
C THR A 54 4.36 -10.68 15.38
N MET A 55 4.35 -9.36 15.20
CA MET A 55 5.14 -8.69 14.17
C MET A 55 6.25 -7.90 14.86
N THR A 56 7.47 -7.98 14.35
CA THR A 56 8.57 -7.17 14.86
C THR A 56 8.41 -5.73 14.41
N ASN A 57 9.09 -4.81 15.10
CA ASN A 57 9.31 -3.47 14.57
C ASN A 57 10.00 -3.56 13.21
N PHE A 58 9.76 -2.56 12.37
CA PHE A 58 10.47 -2.38 11.12
C PHE A 58 11.73 -1.56 11.44
N THR A 59 12.89 -2.19 11.32
CA THR A 59 14.17 -1.54 11.59
C THR A 59 14.84 -1.19 10.28
N PHE A 60 15.34 0.03 10.14
CA PHE A 60 16.20 0.41 9.02
C PHE A 60 17.48 1.08 9.50
N THR A 61 18.50 1.01 8.65
CA THR A 61 19.82 1.57 8.89
C THR A 61 20.12 2.60 7.82
N LYS A 62 20.64 3.76 8.23
CA LYS A 62 21.04 4.85 7.34
C LYS A 62 22.32 5.51 7.82
N TYR A 63 22.92 6.31 6.95
CA TYR A 63 23.98 7.25 7.35
C TYR A 63 23.37 8.54 7.87
N LEU A 64 24.13 9.27 8.71
CA LEU A 64 23.76 10.62 9.16
C LEU A 64 23.49 11.54 7.95
N ASP A 65 22.33 12.18 7.93
CA ASP A 65 21.89 13.14 6.91
C ASP A 65 21.02 14.23 7.57
N SER A 66 20.48 15.20 6.80
CA SER A 66 19.57 16.21 7.36
C SER A 66 18.26 15.67 7.94
N ALA A 67 17.82 14.46 7.57
CA ALA A 67 16.63 13.84 8.15
C ALA A 67 16.87 13.39 9.60
N SER A 68 18.11 13.11 9.98
CA SER A 68 18.49 12.63 11.32
C SER A 68 17.97 13.51 12.45
N CYS A 69 18.12 14.84 12.32
CA CYS A 69 17.64 15.78 13.34
C CYS A 69 16.12 15.67 13.56
N LYS A 70 15.36 15.55 12.47
CA LYS A 70 13.91 15.42 12.51
C LYS A 70 13.45 14.04 12.97
N LEU A 71 14.19 12.99 12.63
CA LEU A 71 13.92 11.63 13.11
C LEU A 71 14.09 11.55 14.63
N MET A 72 15.15 12.15 15.16
CA MET A 72 15.38 12.25 16.59
C MET A 72 14.27 13.07 17.28
N GLU A 73 13.91 14.24 16.73
CA GLU A 73 12.82 15.07 17.27
C GLU A 73 11.48 14.34 17.27
N ALA A 74 11.10 13.71 16.16
CA ALA A 74 9.86 12.94 16.03
C ALA A 74 9.82 11.74 16.98
N SER A 75 10.97 11.10 17.23
CA SER A 75 11.14 10.03 18.23
C SER A 75 10.88 10.55 19.64
N CYS A 76 11.54 11.65 20.04
CA CYS A 76 11.34 12.26 21.36
C CYS A 76 9.93 12.80 21.57
N ALA A 77 9.29 13.33 20.52
CA ALA A 77 7.92 13.83 20.57
C ALA A 77 6.85 12.71 20.60
N GLY A 78 7.23 11.46 20.32
CA GLY A 78 6.27 10.38 20.10
C GLY A 78 5.33 10.67 18.94
N GLN A 79 5.82 11.35 17.91
CA GLN A 79 5.00 11.82 16.80
C GLN A 79 4.42 10.65 16.01
N HIS A 80 3.11 10.70 15.78
CA HIS A 80 2.41 9.70 14.99
C HIS A 80 2.46 10.03 13.49
N LEU A 81 3.11 9.16 12.73
CA LEU A 81 3.30 9.24 11.29
C LEU A 81 2.21 8.42 10.60
N LYS A 82 1.46 9.04 9.69
CA LYS A 82 0.33 8.37 9.02
C LYS A 82 0.81 7.21 8.14
N GLU A 83 1.88 7.44 7.39
CA GLU A 83 2.38 6.51 6.39
C GLU A 83 3.91 6.62 6.25
N VAL A 84 4.56 5.47 6.11
CA VAL A 84 5.98 5.36 5.74
C VAL A 84 6.11 4.40 4.56
N LYS A 85 6.83 4.82 3.51
CA LYS A 85 7.01 4.03 2.28
C LYS A 85 8.47 3.69 2.08
N LEU A 86 8.79 2.41 2.01
CA LEU A 86 10.07 1.88 1.58
C LEU A 86 9.97 1.43 0.13
N VAL A 87 10.97 1.78 -0.66
CA VAL A 87 11.12 1.30 -2.03
C VAL A 87 12.51 0.70 -2.22
N LEU A 88 12.54 -0.48 -2.85
CA LEU A 88 13.77 -1.09 -3.34
C LEU A 88 13.83 -1.07 -4.86
N CYS A 89 14.96 -0.57 -5.34
CA CYS A 89 15.30 -0.52 -6.73
C CYS A 89 16.44 -1.49 -7.04
N ARG A 90 16.39 -2.08 -8.22
CA ARG A 90 17.50 -2.88 -8.72
C ARG A 90 18.62 -1.95 -9.17
N ALA A 91 19.87 -2.32 -8.86
CA ALA A 91 21.05 -1.67 -9.42
C ALA A 91 21.07 -1.86 -10.94
N GLY A 92 21.20 -0.77 -11.69
CA GLY A 92 21.20 -0.75 -13.15
C GLY A 92 20.98 0.66 -13.71
N THR A 93 20.99 0.79 -15.04
CA THR A 93 20.69 2.05 -15.74
C THR A 93 19.26 2.51 -15.49
N ASP A 94 18.30 1.58 -15.52
CA ASP A 94 16.93 1.84 -15.11
C ASP A 94 16.72 1.32 -13.68
N LYS A 95 16.63 2.25 -12.71
CA LYS A 95 16.23 1.96 -11.33
C LYS A 95 14.77 1.51 -11.30
N LEU A 96 14.55 0.25 -11.66
CA LEU A 96 13.25 -0.40 -11.64
C LEU A 96 12.92 -0.80 -10.21
N LYS A 97 11.84 -0.23 -9.70
CA LYS A 97 11.23 -0.64 -8.42
C LYS A 97 10.76 -2.08 -8.55
N TYR A 98 11.32 -2.97 -7.74
CA TYR A 98 10.91 -4.38 -7.72
C TYR A 98 10.18 -4.74 -6.41
N TYR A 99 10.36 -3.94 -5.36
CA TYR A 99 9.70 -4.19 -4.08
C TYR A 99 9.36 -2.88 -3.37
N GLU A 100 8.21 -2.88 -2.72
CA GLU A 100 7.68 -1.75 -1.98
C GLU A 100 7.06 -2.24 -0.67
N VAL A 101 7.36 -1.55 0.44
CA VAL A 101 6.71 -1.77 1.73
C VAL A 101 6.02 -0.47 2.14
N VAL A 102 4.75 -0.55 2.49
CA VAL A 102 3.97 0.58 3.01
C VAL A 102 3.55 0.25 4.43
N LEU A 103 3.91 1.12 5.37
CA LEU A 103 3.54 1.04 6.77
C LEU A 103 2.54 2.14 7.08
N GLU A 104 1.49 1.81 7.83
CA GLU A 104 0.49 2.78 8.30
C GLU A 104 0.43 2.80 9.82
N GLU A 105 -0.02 3.94 10.36
CA GLU A 105 -0.13 4.18 11.80
C GLU A 105 1.21 3.91 12.50
N VAL A 106 2.21 4.72 12.16
CA VAL A 106 3.62 4.50 12.48
C VAL A 106 4.08 5.44 13.58
N ILE A 107 4.89 4.94 14.50
CA ILE A 107 5.64 5.73 15.48
C ILE A 107 7.10 5.29 15.47
N ILE A 108 8.02 6.23 15.69
CA ILE A 108 9.42 5.90 15.90
C ILE A 108 9.55 5.34 17.32
N ALA A 109 9.82 4.05 17.42
CA ALA A 109 9.92 3.33 18.68
C ALA A 109 11.31 3.45 19.32
N ASP A 110 12.34 3.57 18.49
CA ASP A 110 13.72 3.68 18.93
C ASP A 110 14.56 4.41 17.87
N TYR A 111 15.49 5.24 18.33
CA TYR A 111 16.48 5.92 17.50
C TYR A 111 17.84 5.77 18.17
N THR A 112 18.79 5.14 17.48
CA THR A 112 20.15 4.99 17.97
C THR A 112 21.14 5.45 16.91
N GLN A 113 22.15 6.20 17.35
CA GLN A 113 23.22 6.68 16.50
C GLN A 113 24.56 6.26 17.11
N SER A 114 25.44 5.74 16.27
CA SER A 114 26.77 5.32 16.69
C SER A 114 27.81 5.73 15.65
N ALA A 115 29.01 6.06 16.13
CA ALA A 115 30.16 6.37 15.29
C ALA A 115 31.42 5.83 15.97
N SER A 116 32.28 5.18 15.19
CA SER A 116 33.58 4.69 15.64
C SER A 116 34.69 5.25 14.76
N ALA A 117 34.56 5.11 13.44
CA ALA A 117 35.35 5.79 12.42
C ALA A 117 34.53 5.89 11.11
N GLY A 118 34.59 7.03 10.43
CA GLY A 118 33.83 7.28 9.20
C GLY A 118 32.50 8.01 9.43
N ILE A 119 31.56 7.83 8.51
CA ILE A 119 30.23 8.47 8.57
C ILE A 119 29.39 7.77 9.65
N PRO A 120 28.78 8.51 10.60
CA PRO A 120 27.95 7.91 11.64
C PRO A 120 26.80 7.07 11.05
N ILE A 121 26.53 5.95 11.70
CA ILE A 121 25.46 5.03 11.34
C ILE A 121 24.32 5.19 12.34
N GLU A 122 23.11 5.25 11.79
CA GLU A 122 21.87 5.35 12.55
C GLU A 122 21.01 4.12 12.32
N ILE A 123 20.40 3.64 13.40
CA ILE A 123 19.43 2.56 13.40
C ILE A 123 18.13 3.12 13.96
N VAL A 124 17.07 3.02 13.17
CA VAL A 124 15.75 3.54 13.52
C VAL A 124 14.76 2.39 13.50
N GLN A 125 13.97 2.27 14.57
CA GLN A 125 12.92 1.27 14.67
C GLN A 125 11.56 1.93 14.58
N LEU A 126 10.73 1.44 13.67
CA LEU A 126 9.36 1.88 13.48
C LEU A 126 8.41 0.82 14.03
N ASN A 127 7.54 1.23 14.94
CA ASN A 127 6.36 0.45 15.30
C ASN A 127 5.20 0.90 14.43
N TYR A 128 4.40 -0.05 13.94
CA TYR A 128 3.35 0.22 12.96
C TYR A 128 2.09 -0.60 13.25
N GLY A 129 0.95 -0.06 12.84
CA GLY A 129 -0.35 -0.71 12.95
C GLY A 129 -0.67 -1.61 11.75
N ARG A 130 -0.22 -1.27 10.55
CA ARG A 130 -0.48 -2.06 9.34
C ARG A 130 0.75 -2.10 8.45
N ILE A 131 0.92 -3.23 7.74
CA ILE A 131 1.96 -3.40 6.75
C ILE A 131 1.38 -3.92 5.45
N LYS A 132 1.88 -3.40 4.34
CA LYS A 132 1.73 -3.98 3.01
C LYS A 132 3.08 -4.18 2.39
N THR A 133 3.22 -5.29 1.68
CA THR A 133 4.34 -5.57 0.80
C THR A 133 3.84 -5.78 -0.63
N THR A 134 4.51 -5.17 -1.59
CA THR A 134 4.24 -5.33 -3.02
C THR A 134 5.53 -5.76 -3.71
N TYR A 135 5.53 -6.92 -4.33
CA TYR A 135 6.62 -7.41 -5.16
C TYR A 135 6.21 -7.35 -6.64
N THR A 136 7.05 -6.70 -7.45
CA THR A 136 6.86 -6.62 -8.89
C THR A 136 7.65 -7.75 -9.53
N LEU A 137 6.95 -8.68 -10.18
CA LEU A 137 7.59 -9.78 -10.90
C LEU A 137 8.41 -9.22 -12.06
N GLN A 138 9.52 -9.87 -12.40
CA GLN A 138 10.27 -9.55 -13.61
C GLN A 138 9.97 -10.60 -14.68
N LYS A 139 9.74 -10.16 -15.91
CA LYS A 139 9.59 -11.05 -17.05
C LYS A 139 10.94 -11.71 -17.34
N ARG A 140 10.93 -13.04 -17.53
CA ARG A 140 12.14 -13.84 -17.76
C ARG A 140 12.82 -13.54 -19.10
N VAL A 141 12.08 -12.99 -20.06
CA VAL A 141 12.57 -12.73 -21.43
C VAL A 141 13.39 -11.46 -21.50
N ASP A 142 12.90 -10.36 -20.92
CA ASP A 142 13.50 -9.01 -21.12
C ASP A 142 13.90 -8.31 -19.80
N GLY A 143 13.69 -8.94 -18.64
CA GLY A 143 13.93 -8.31 -17.33
C GLY A 143 12.97 -7.16 -16.98
N THR A 144 12.00 -6.87 -17.85
CA THR A 144 10.98 -5.83 -17.66
C THR A 144 9.98 -6.19 -16.57
N ALA A 145 9.31 -5.17 -16.01
CA ALA A 145 8.27 -5.37 -15.00
C ALA A 145 7.10 -6.20 -15.56
N GLY A 146 6.68 -7.20 -14.78
CA GLY A 146 5.52 -8.06 -14.99
C GLY A 146 4.38 -7.70 -14.04
N GLY A 147 3.60 -8.71 -13.62
CA GLY A 147 2.50 -8.52 -12.67
C GLY A 147 2.98 -8.24 -11.24
N ASN A 148 2.12 -7.63 -10.42
CA ASN A 148 2.39 -7.36 -9.01
C ASN A 148 1.78 -8.43 -8.13
N VAL A 149 2.56 -8.90 -7.15
CA VAL A 149 2.10 -9.73 -6.05
C VAL A 149 2.04 -8.85 -4.80
N THR A 150 0.85 -8.75 -4.22
CA THR A 150 0.61 -7.90 -3.04
C THR A 150 0.16 -8.75 -1.86
N GLY A 151 0.69 -8.45 -0.69
CA GLY A 151 0.25 -9.00 0.59
C GLY A 151 0.26 -7.93 1.67
N GLY A 152 -0.44 -8.18 2.78
CA GLY A 152 -0.41 -7.28 3.91
C GLY A 152 -1.20 -7.80 5.10
N TRP A 153 -0.95 -7.20 6.25
CA TRP A 153 -1.60 -7.54 7.51
C TRP A 153 -1.96 -6.29 8.29
N ASP A 154 -3.19 -6.29 8.82
CA ASP A 154 -3.66 -5.28 9.77
C ASP A 154 -3.45 -5.86 11.18
N ARG A 155 -2.46 -5.34 11.90
CA ARG A 155 -2.15 -5.77 13.28
C ARG A 155 -3.21 -5.29 14.26
N ILE A 156 -3.83 -4.14 14.00
CA ILE A 156 -4.86 -3.53 14.86
C ILE A 156 -6.09 -4.43 14.86
N ASN A 157 -6.57 -4.81 13.67
CA ASN A 157 -7.76 -5.64 13.50
C ASN A 157 -7.47 -7.14 13.42
N ASN A 158 -6.20 -7.54 13.43
CA ASN A 158 -5.75 -8.93 13.27
C ASN A 158 -6.35 -9.63 12.04
N LYS A 159 -6.36 -8.94 10.90
CA LYS A 159 -6.95 -9.43 9.65
C LYS A 159 -5.99 -9.23 8.47
N LYS A 160 -6.21 -9.98 7.39
CA LYS A 160 -5.53 -9.71 6.11
C LYS A 160 -5.83 -8.29 5.68
N TYR A 161 -4.79 -7.55 5.33
CA TYR A 161 -4.95 -6.17 4.88
C TYR A 161 -5.44 -6.16 3.44
N SER A 162 -6.66 -5.67 3.21
CA SER A 162 -7.28 -5.57 1.90
C SER A 162 -7.43 -4.11 1.48
N TRP A 163 -6.93 -3.78 0.30
CA TRP A 163 -6.86 -2.43 -0.28
C TRP A 163 -8.22 -1.73 -0.50
N HIS A 164 -9.34 -2.43 -0.33
CA HIS A 164 -10.66 -1.94 -0.67
C HIS A 164 -11.42 -1.26 0.49
N ASP A 165 -10.85 -1.19 1.69
CA ASP A 165 -11.58 -0.76 2.89
C ASP A 165 -11.38 0.73 3.27
N HIS A 166 -10.24 1.33 2.88
CA HIS A 166 -9.91 2.72 3.26
C HIS A 166 -10.69 3.83 2.52
N GLY A 167 -11.56 3.47 1.57
CA GLY A 167 -12.38 4.41 0.81
C GLY A 167 -13.87 4.06 0.71
N ARG A 168 -14.35 2.99 1.40
CA ARG A 168 -15.76 2.56 1.34
C ARG A 168 -16.55 2.74 2.63
N SER A 169 -15.89 3.03 3.76
CA SER A 169 -16.56 3.13 5.06
C SER A 169 -17.50 4.34 5.17
N THR A 170 -17.24 5.45 4.46
CA THR A 170 -18.07 6.66 4.58
C THR A 170 -19.39 6.62 3.80
N ILE A 171 -19.57 5.68 2.85
CA ILE A 171 -20.79 5.63 2.01
C ILE A 171 -21.80 4.60 2.52
N LEU A 172 -21.37 3.53 3.20
CA LEU A 172 -22.29 2.50 3.69
C LEU A 172 -23.01 2.88 4.99
N HIS A 173 -22.47 3.80 5.79
CA HIS A 173 -23.12 4.26 7.02
C HIS A 173 -24.17 5.37 6.82
N GLN A 174 -24.24 6.01 5.65
CA GLN A 174 -25.24 7.05 5.36
C GLN A 174 -26.50 6.50 4.68
N LEU A 175 -26.43 5.33 4.04
CA LEU A 175 -27.55 4.72 3.33
C LEU A 175 -28.40 3.76 4.18
N GLN A 176 -28.03 3.51 5.44
CA GLN A 176 -28.84 2.70 6.37
C GLN A 176 -29.75 3.53 7.29
N ASN A 177 -29.70 4.87 7.23
CA ASN A 177 -30.46 5.75 8.12
C ASN A 177 -31.46 6.68 7.40
N THR A 178 -31.64 6.51 6.09
CA THR A 178 -32.66 7.22 5.29
C THR A 178 -33.37 6.23 4.38
N ASP A 179 -34.29 5.44 4.92
CA ASP A 179 -35.60 5.12 4.31
C ASP A 179 -36.28 3.96 5.05
N LEU A 180 -37.05 4.29 6.09
CA LEU A 180 -38.06 3.37 6.65
C LEU A 180 -39.40 4.04 6.96
N ARG A 181 -39.70 5.23 6.43
CA ARG A 181 -40.99 5.90 6.68
C ARG A 181 -41.57 6.69 5.52
N PHE A 182 -41.47 6.19 4.28
CA PHE A 182 -42.16 6.88 3.19
C PHE A 182 -42.53 5.96 2.02
N PHE A 183 -43.24 4.85 2.26
CA PHE A 183 -44.10 4.29 1.21
C PHE A 183 -45.21 3.41 1.80
N GLU A 184 -46.07 4.04 2.60
CA GLU A 184 -47.41 3.52 2.82
C GLU A 184 -48.35 4.35 1.92
N ARG A 185 -49.17 3.65 1.11
CA ARG A 185 -50.25 4.13 0.21
C ARG A 185 -49.86 4.42 -1.26
N GLN A 186 -50.07 3.43 -2.14
CA GLN A 186 -51.23 3.36 -3.05
C GLN A 186 -51.05 2.23 -4.12
N PRO A 187 -52.11 1.48 -4.47
CA PRO A 187 -52.08 0.46 -5.53
C PRO A 187 -52.56 1.02 -6.89
N CYS A 188 -52.36 0.21 -7.95
CA CYS A 188 -52.83 0.36 -9.35
C CYS A 188 -52.00 1.23 -10.31
N ALA A 189 -51.31 0.58 -11.24
CA ALA A 189 -51.64 0.63 -12.68
C ALA A 189 -50.56 -0.11 -13.49
N ALA A 190 -50.80 -1.40 -13.75
CA ALA A 190 -50.11 -2.14 -14.78
C ALA A 190 -50.98 -2.11 -16.04
N LYS A 191 -50.51 -1.47 -17.11
CA LYS A 191 -50.62 -1.84 -18.53
C LYS A 191 -50.32 -0.62 -19.42
N GLU A 192 -49.81 -0.93 -20.61
CA GLU A 192 -49.52 -0.03 -21.74
C GLU A 192 -48.20 0.74 -21.71
N CYS A 193 -47.14 0.09 -22.21
CA CYS A 193 -46.27 0.71 -23.21
C CYS A 193 -45.46 -0.36 -23.97
N GLN A 194 -46.13 -1.19 -24.77
CA GLN A 194 -45.49 -1.90 -25.88
C GLN A 194 -45.69 -1.08 -27.15
N SER A 195 -44.74 -0.21 -27.50
CA SER A 195 -44.37 0.03 -28.90
C SER A 195 -43.21 1.01 -28.95
N GLN A 196 -42.11 0.56 -29.55
CA GLN A 196 -41.15 1.29 -30.38
C GLN A 196 -39.71 0.81 -30.13
N ILE A 197 -39.43 -0.39 -30.63
CA ILE A 197 -38.09 -0.80 -31.01
C ILE A 197 -38.09 -0.85 -32.54
N ARG A 198 -37.34 0.04 -33.20
CA ARG A 198 -36.55 -0.29 -34.41
C ARG A 198 -35.60 0.86 -34.83
N ARG A 199 -34.32 0.61 -34.49
CA ARG A 199 -33.05 0.75 -35.27
C ARG A 199 -32.56 2.13 -35.78
N PRO A 200 -31.27 2.46 -35.53
CA PRO A 200 -30.57 3.55 -36.21
C PRO A 200 -29.68 3.11 -37.40
N GLN A 201 -29.55 4.05 -38.35
CA GLN A 201 -28.47 4.35 -39.33
C GLN A 201 -28.07 3.34 -40.44
N PHE A 202 -27.99 3.86 -41.68
CA PHE A 202 -26.76 3.95 -42.51
C PHE A 202 -26.98 4.86 -43.74
N PRO A 203 -26.03 5.73 -44.13
CA PRO A 203 -26.07 6.49 -45.39
C PRO A 203 -25.17 5.85 -46.46
N HIS A 204 -25.64 5.74 -47.70
CA HIS A 204 -24.78 5.46 -48.86
C HIS A 204 -25.15 6.33 -50.07
N LEU A 205 -24.11 6.97 -50.62
CA LEU A 205 -24.07 7.76 -51.84
C LEU A 205 -24.27 6.88 -53.11
N GLY A 206 -25.02 7.42 -54.06
CA GLY A 206 -24.61 7.49 -55.48
C GLY A 206 -25.26 6.54 -56.49
N ARG A 207 -26.09 7.08 -57.40
CA ARG A 207 -25.82 7.25 -58.85
C ARG A 207 -27.08 7.57 -59.67
N ARG A 208 -26.96 8.63 -60.47
CA ARG A 208 -27.35 8.81 -61.90
C ARG A 208 -28.66 8.18 -62.45
N ARG A 209 -29.48 9.08 -63.04
CA ARG A 209 -29.77 9.30 -64.49
C ARG A 209 -31.26 9.22 -64.90
N THR A 210 -31.62 10.18 -65.77
CA THR A 210 -32.75 10.26 -66.74
C THR A 210 -34.16 10.35 -66.15
N GLY A 211 -35.07 11.25 -66.53
CA GLY A 211 -35.14 12.22 -67.63
C GLY A 211 -36.57 12.22 -68.19
N ARG A 212 -37.29 13.33 -68.13
CA ARG A 212 -38.18 13.89 -69.17
C ARG A 212 -38.72 15.23 -68.70
#